data_AF-A0A173RVD1-F1
#
_entry.id   AF-A0A173RVD1-F1
#
_cell.length_a   1.000
_cell.length_b   1.000
_cell.length_c   1.000
_cell.angle_alpha   90.00
_cell.angle_beta   90.00
_cell.angle_gamma   90.00
#
_symmetry.space_group_name_H-M   'P 1'
#
loop_
_entity.id
_entity.type
_entity.pdbx_description
1 polymer ?
#
loop_
_entity_poly.entity_id
_entity_poly.type
_entity_poly.pdbx_seq_one_letter_code
_entity_poly.pdbx_strand_id
1 'polypeptide(L)' 'MKKVLKGWLIDNSVTTDNKTDKILLLDSAGSLDLDDVLEEMYKQDTGLCPETLRHSVTLYH' A
#
# COMPACT_ATOMS: atom_id res chain seq x y z
N MET A 1 -4.61 -14.24 -6.47
CA MET A 1 -5.84 -13.63 -5.88
C MET A 1 -6.10 -12.28 -6.51
N LYS A 2 -7.37 -11.92 -6.73
CA LYS A 2 -7.75 -10.58 -7.19
C LYS A 2 -7.58 -9.59 -6.02
N LYS A 3 -6.85 -8.50 -6.23
CA LYS A 3 -6.71 -7.41 -5.25
C LYS A 3 -7.94 -6.50 -5.38
N VAL A 4 -8.62 -6.22 -4.28
CA VAL A 4 -9.84 -5.39 -4.24
C VAL A 4 -9.65 -4.31 -3.18
N LEU A 5 -9.85 -3.05 -3.56
CA LEU A 5 -9.86 -1.91 -2.64
C LEU A 5 -11.29 -1.59 -2.24
N LYS A 6 -11.51 -1.31 -0.95
CA LYS A 6 -12.80 -0.86 -0.42
C LYS A 6 -12.76 0.64 -0.20
N GLY A 7 -13.90 1.30 -0.33
CA GLY A 7 -13.99 2.73 -0.09
C GLY A 7 -15.43 3.23 0.02
N TRP A 8 -15.55 4.44 0.54
CA TRP A 8 -16.80 5.15 0.77
C TRP A 8 -16.97 6.25 -0.25
N LEU A 9 -18.19 6.46 -0.73
CA LEU A 9 -18.50 7.58 -1.61
C LEU A 9 -18.83 8.81 -0.74
N ILE A 10 -17.97 9.82 -0.76
CA ILE A 10 -18.09 11.04 0.04
C ILE A 10 -18.18 12.28 -0.85
N ASP A 11 -18.64 13.41 -0.32
CA ASP A 11 -18.68 14.65 -1.10
C ASP A 11 -17.26 15.12 -1.47
N ASN A 12 -17.09 15.60 -2.70
CA ASN A 12 -15.79 16.05 -3.18
C ASN A 12 -15.37 17.34 -2.46
N SER A 13 -14.20 17.31 -1.82
CA SER A 13 -13.56 18.45 -1.15
C SER A 13 -12.25 18.88 -1.82
N VAL A 14 -11.80 18.17 -2.86
CA VAL A 14 -10.48 18.33 -3.49
C VAL A 14 -10.53 19.27 -4.68
N THR A 15 -11.60 19.19 -5.48
CA THR A 15 -11.79 20.08 -6.63
C THR A 15 -12.95 21.05 -6.37
N THR A 16 -12.82 22.28 -6.90
CA THR A 16 -13.71 23.41 -6.58
C THR A 16 -14.69 23.76 -7.69
N ASP A 17 -14.53 23.11 -8.85
CA ASP A 17 -15.22 23.32 -10.11
C ASP A 17 -16.61 22.67 -10.15
N ASN A 18 -16.80 21.55 -9.44
CA ASN A 18 -18.09 20.90 -9.27
C ASN A 18 -18.35 20.70 -7.76
N LYS A 19 -19.58 21.01 -7.32
CA LYS A 19 -20.00 20.94 -5.90
C LYS A 19 -20.97 19.81 -5.61
N THR A 20 -21.26 18.97 -6.61
CA THR A 20 -22.28 17.92 -6.53
C THR A 20 -21.71 16.52 -6.77
N ASP A 21 -20.47 16.46 -7.23
CA ASP A 21 -19.73 15.24 -7.44
C ASP A 21 -19.18 14.69 -6.11
N LYS A 22 -18.88 13.40 -6.16
CA LYS A 22 -18.43 12.62 -5.02
C LYS A 22 -17.10 11.97 -5.32
N ILE A 23 -16.26 11.83 -4.31
CA ILE A 23 -14.96 11.17 -4.38
C ILE A 23 -14.99 9.86 -3.60
N LEU A 24 -14.17 8.89 -4.02
CA LEU A 24 -13.98 7.64 -3.30
C LEU A 24 -12.93 7.84 -2.19
N LEU A 25 -13.35 7.76 -0.94
CA LEU A 25 -12.47 7.69 0.21
C LEU A 25 -12.08 6.24 0.47
N LEU A 26 -10.79 5.93 0.39
CA LEU A 26 -10.29 4.58 0.65
C LEU A 26 -10.55 4.16 2.11
N ASP A 27 -11.09 2.96 2.29
CA ASP A 27 -11.13 2.28 3.57
C ASP A 27 -9.75 1.65 3.82
N SER A 28 -8.94 2.27 4.68
CA SER A 28 -7.55 1.87 4.89
C SER A 28 -7.49 0.45 5.47
N ALA A 29 -6.74 -0.43 4.81
CA ALA A 29 -6.48 -1.79 5.30
C ALA A 29 -5.43 -1.84 6.43
N GLY A 30 -4.80 -0.70 6.75
CA GLY A 30 -3.70 -0.58 7.70
C GLY A 30 -2.50 0.15 7.11
N SER A 31 -1.43 0.22 7.90
CA SER A 31 -0.11 0.68 7.48
C SER A 31 0.87 -0.50 7.52
N LEU A 32 1.92 -0.41 6.72
CA LEU A 32 3.04 -1.36 6.76
C LEU A 32 4.32 -0.59 7.01
N ASP A 33 5.20 -1.15 7.83
CA ASP A 33 6.58 -0.71 7.95
C ASP A 33 7.52 -1.56 7.06
N LEU A 34 8.82 -1.28 7.14
CA LEU A 34 9.81 -2.00 6.33
C LEU A 34 9.91 -3.48 6.72
N ASP A 35 9.75 -3.81 7.99
CA ASP A 35 9.89 -5.18 8.47
C ASP A 35 8.68 -6.02 8.00
N ASP A 36 7.47 -5.45 8.00
CA ASP A 36 6.28 -6.07 7.40
C ASP A 36 6.50 -6.40 5.91
N VAL A 37 7.08 -5.46 5.16
CA VAL A 37 7.36 -5.64 3.73
C VAL A 37 8.41 -6.71 3.49
N LEU A 38 9.49 -6.73 4.29
CA LEU A 38 10.54 -7.75 4.19
C LEU A 38 10.01 -9.15 4.51
N GLU A 39 9.10 -9.26 5.48
CA GLU A 39 8.44 -10.53 5.80
C GLU A 39 7.61 -11.04 4.62
N GLU A 40 6.81 -10.17 3.99
CA GLU A 40 6.02 -10.54 2.81
C GLU A 40 6.90 -10.90 1.61
N MET A 41 8.05 -10.23 1.43
CA MET A 41 9.04 -10.60 0.40
C MET A 41 9.62 -11.99 0.67
N TYR A 42 9.93 -12.32 1.92
CA TYR A 42 10.46 -13.63 2.28
C TYR A 42 9.44 -14.75 2.03
N LYS A 43 8.15 -14.50 2.31
CA LYS A 43 7.04 -15.44 2.04
C LYS A 43 6.86 -15.80 0.55
N GLN A 44 7.40 -15.01 -0.38
CA GLN A 44 7.35 -15.32 -1.82
C GLN A 44 8.34 -16.40 -2.25
N ASP A 45 9.07 -17.04 -1.31
CA ASP A 45 10.05 -18.10 -1.57
C ASP A 45 11.13 -17.67 -2.59
N THR A 46 11.75 -16.54 -2.30
CA THR A 46 12.73 -15.90 -3.18
C THR A 46 14.08 -16.63 -3.26
N GLY A 47 14.33 -17.60 -2.37
CA GLY A 47 15.64 -18.25 -2.21
C GLY A 47 16.74 -17.37 -1.62
N LEU A 48 16.41 -16.15 -1.19
CA LEU A 48 17.35 -15.19 -0.61
C LEU A 48 17.35 -15.28 0.91
N CYS A 49 18.53 -15.07 1.51
CA CYS A 49 18.63 -14.87 2.94
C CYS A 49 17.94 -13.55 3.34
N PRO A 50 17.24 -13.50 4.50
CA PRO A 50 16.59 -12.29 4.99
C PRO A 50 17.53 -11.08 5.06
N GLU A 51 18.80 -11.29 5.43
CA GLU A 51 19.82 -10.25 5.51
C GLU A 51 20.15 -9.67 4.14
N THR A 52 20.18 -10.51 3.09
CA THR A 52 20.41 -10.06 1.71
C THR A 52 19.25 -9.21 1.22
N LEU A 53 18.00 -9.60 1.52
CA LEU A 53 16.80 -8.82 1.21
C LEU A 53 16.86 -7.45 1.89
N ARG A 54 17.11 -7.43 3.20
CA ARG A 54 17.21 -6.19 3.97
C ARG A 54 18.34 -5.31 3.46
N HIS A 55 19.53 -5.88 3.24
CA HIS A 55 20.67 -5.14 2.74
C HIS A 55 20.40 -4.53 1.37
N SER A 56 19.78 -5.28 0.45
CA SER A 56 19.44 -4.78 -0.89
C SER A 56 18.42 -3.63 -0.83
N VAL A 57 17.41 -3.71 0.04
CA VAL A 57 16.40 -2.64 0.19
C VAL A 57 17.01 -1.41 0.86
N THR A 58 17.80 -1.58 1.92
CA THR A 58 18.49 -0.47 2.59
C THR A 58 19.49 0.25 1.68
N LEU A 59 20.17 -0.47 0.78
CA LEU A 59 21.12 0.15 -0.17
C LEU A 59 20.45 1.01 -1.24
N TYR A 60 19.20 0.72 -1.59
CA TYR A 60 18.48 1.44 -2.64
C TYR A 60 17.85 2.75 -2.13
N HIS A 61 17.56 2.81 -0.82
CA HIS A 61 16.96 3.96 -0.16
C HIS A 61 18.01 4.98 0.26
#